data_AF-A0A350R236-F1
#
_entry.id   AF-A0A350R236-F1
#
_cell.length_a   1.000
_cell.length_b   1.000
_cell.length_c   1.000
_cell.angle_alpha   90.00
_cell.angle_beta   90.00
_cell.angle_gamma   90.00
#
_symmetry.space_group_name_H-M   'P 1'
#
loop_
_entity.id
_entity.type
_entity.pdbx_description
1 polymer ?
#
loop_
_entity_poly.entity_id
_entity_poly.type
_entity_poly.pdbx_seq_one_letter_code
_entity_poly.pdbx_strand_id
1 'polypeptide(L)'
;MSLFGGLFIAILLSFAIDMVLSLFISNPYLLQMVSSLLLAFVYSIIFLRGKRSEFYKNPAFYTTFGYTAALFLLFDMIMIWLGAI
;
A
#
# COMPACT_ATOMS: atom_id res chain seq x y z
N MET A 1 4.11 -19.11 -8.75
CA MET A 1 4.04 -18.56 -7.38
C MET A 1 2.57 -18.51 -7.01
N SER A 2 2.15 -19.34 -6.04
CA SER A 2 0.73 -19.45 -5.67
C SER A 2 0.23 -18.13 -5.08
N LEU A 3 -1.04 -17.79 -5.37
CA LEU A 3 -1.75 -16.62 -4.81
C LEU A 3 -1.52 -16.44 -3.30
N PHE A 4 -1.46 -17.55 -2.56
CA PHE A 4 -1.21 -17.59 -1.13
C PHE A 4 0.19 -17.13 -0.71
N GLY A 5 1.24 -17.44 -1.49
CA GLY A 5 2.59 -16.97 -1.22
C GLY A 5 2.74 -15.46 -1.39
N GLY A 6 2.04 -14.87 -2.38
CA GLY A 6 2.00 -13.43 -2.58
C GLY A 6 1.27 -12.69 -1.46
N LEU A 7 0.14 -13.23 -0.99
CA LEU A 7 -0.63 -12.67 0.12
C LEU A 7 0.15 -12.68 1.44
N PHE A 8 0.88 -13.77 1.73
CA PHE A 8 1.68 -13.87 2.95
C PHE A 8 2.81 -12.83 2.99
N ILE A 9 3.47 -12.60 1.85
CA ILE A 9 4.51 -11.58 1.74
C ILE A 9 3.92 -10.17 1.88
N ALA A 10 2.74 -9.91 1.30
CA ALA A 10 2.08 -8.62 1.44
C ALA A 10 1.71 -8.30 2.91
N ILE A 11 1.19 -9.28 3.64
CA ILE A 11 0.86 -9.14 5.07
C ILE A 11 2.11 -8.85 5.91
N LEU A 12 3.20 -9.60 5.68
CA LEU A 12 4.48 -9.34 6.36
C LEU A 12 5.03 -7.96 6.04
N LEU A 13 4.90 -7.51 4.79
CA LEU A 13 5.36 -6.20 4.37
C LEU A 13 4.55 -5.07 5.03
N SER A 14 3.22 -5.20 5.10
CA SER A 14 2.36 -4.27 5.84
C SER A 14 2.78 -4.17 7.30
N PHE A 15 3.00 -5.31 7.97
CA PHE A 15 3.40 -5.34 9.37
C PHE A 15 4.76 -4.67 9.62
N ALA A 16 5.73 -4.89 8.72
CA ALA A 16 7.03 -4.24 8.81
C ALA A 16 6.95 -2.73 8.56
N ILE A 17 6.12 -2.30 7.61
CA ILE A 17 5.89 -0.88 7.30
C ILE A 17 5.25 -0.17 8.51
N ASP A 18 4.20 -0.74 9.08
CA ASP A 18 3.51 -0.18 10.25
C ASP A 18 4.44 -0.08 11.46
N MET A 19 5.23 -1.13 11.72
CA MET A 19 6.18 -1.14 12.82
C MET A 19 7.22 -0.03 12.70
N VAL A 20 7.77 0.19 11.50
CA VAL A 20 8.74 1.26 11.26
C VAL A 20 8.08 2.63 11.33
N LEU A 21 6.90 2.81 10.72
CA LEU A 21 6.19 4.09 10.71
C LEU A 21 5.71 4.50 12.11
N SER A 22 5.39 3.55 12.98
CA SER A 22 4.96 3.81 14.36
C SER A 22 6.00 4.54 15.21
N LEU A 23 7.28 4.44 14.83
CA LEU A 23 8.38 5.16 15.48
C LEU A 23 8.37 6.66 15.16
N PHE A 24 7.74 7.06 14.05
CA PHE A 24 7.74 8.43 13.55
C PHE A 24 6.35 9.08 13.57
N ILE A 25 5.29 8.28 13.50
CA ILE A 25 3.91 8.74 13.39
C ILE A 25 3.13 8.23 14.60
N SER A 26 2.87 9.13 15.55
CA SER A 26 2.09 8.80 16.76
C SER A 26 0.58 8.78 16.53
N ASN A 27 0.10 9.41 15.45
CA ASN A 27 -1.33 9.44 15.13
C ASN A 27 -1.72 8.16 14.37
N PRO A 28 -2.60 7.29 14.93
CA PRO A 28 -2.93 5.99 14.34
C PRO A 28 -3.63 6.13 12.98
N TYR A 29 -4.45 7.17 12.80
CA TYR A 29 -5.13 7.45 11.53
C TYR A 29 -4.14 7.84 10.44
N LEU A 30 -3.18 8.69 10.78
CA LEU A 30 -2.14 9.10 9.84
C LEU A 30 -1.22 7.93 9.49
N LEU A 31 -0.88 7.11 10.48
CA LEU A 31 -0.05 5.92 10.28
C LEU A 31 -0.70 4.96 9.28
N GLN A 32 -1.99 4.68 9.45
CA GLN A 32 -2.71 3.80 8.57
C GLN A 32 -2.82 4.33 7.13
N MET A 33 -3.15 5.61 6.95
CA MET A 33 -3.19 6.23 5.62
C MET A 33 -1.82 6.17 4.91
N VAL A 34 -0.73 6.39 5.65
CA VAL A 34 0.63 6.33 5.08
C VAL A 34 1.02 4.88 4.74
N SER A 35 0.65 3.91 5.56
CA SER A 35 0.85 2.49 5.29
C SER A 35 0.12 2.03 4.02
N SER A 36 -1.15 2.41 3.88
CA SER A 36 -1.96 2.17 2.69
C SER A 36 -1.34 2.77 1.43
N LEU A 37 -0.79 3.98 1.50
CA LEU A 37 -0.09 4.59 0.36
C LEU A 37 1.16 3.81 -0.04
N LEU A 38 1.95 3.34 0.94
CA LEU A 38 3.12 2.50 0.67
C LEU A 38 2.72 1.15 0.06
N LEU A 39 1.63 0.55 0.52
CA LEU A 39 1.10 -0.69 -0.07
C LEU A 39 0.62 -0.47 -1.50
N ALA A 40 -0.09 0.62 -1.78
CA ALA A 40 -0.52 0.96 -3.14
C ALA A 40 0.70 1.16 -4.07
N PHE A 41 1.77 1.77 -3.57
CA PHE A 41 3.02 1.95 -4.30
C PHE A 41 3.68 0.60 -4.63
N VAL A 42 3.88 -0.25 -3.63
CA VAL A 42 4.48 -1.59 -3.81
C VAL A 42 3.64 -2.46 -4.73
N TYR A 43 2.31 -2.44 -4.56
CA TYR A 43 1.38 -3.19 -5.41
C TYR A 43 1.52 -2.78 -6.87
N SER A 44 1.60 -1.48 -7.14
CA SER A 44 1.74 -0.94 -8.51
C SER A 44 3.06 -1.37 -9.17
N ILE A 45 4.15 -1.45 -8.41
CA ILE A 45 5.45 -1.96 -8.88
C ILE A 45 5.37 -3.46 -9.21
N ILE A 46 4.69 -4.26 -8.37
CA ILE A 46 4.57 -5.72 -8.56
C ILE A 46 3.65 -6.04 -9.74
N PHE A 47 2.54 -5.32 -9.87
CA PHE A 47 1.52 -5.55 -10.89
C PHE A 47 2.05 -5.24 -12.30
N LEU A 48 2.79 -4.13 -12.43
CA LEU A 48 3.46 -3.79 -13.68
C LEU A 48 4.77 -4.58 -13.79
N ARG A 49 4.65 -5.83 -14.26
CA ARG A 49 5.76 -6.75 -14.57
C ARG A 49 6.80 -6.23 -15.59
N GLY A 50 6.63 -5.02 -16.15
CA GLY A 50 7.62 -4.39 -17.03
C GLY A 50 8.95 -4.14 -16.30
N LYS A 51 10.06 -4.04 -17.05
CA LYS A 51 11.43 -3.87 -16.52
C LYS A 51 11.44 -3.03 -15.23
N ARG A 52 11.58 -3.72 -14.09
CA ARG A 52 11.46 -3.15 -12.73
C ARG A 52 12.44 -2.01 -12.45
N SER A 53 13.41 -1.77 -13.33
CA SER A 53 14.35 -0.65 -13.25
C SER A 53 13.78 0.67 -13.79
N GLU A 54 12.69 0.65 -14.57
CA GLU A 54 12.13 1.83 -15.24
C GLU A 54 10.62 1.98 -15.07
N PHE A 55 10.04 1.33 -14.05
CA PHE A 55 8.59 1.39 -13.80
C PHE A 55 8.07 2.83 -13.65
N TYR A 56 8.87 3.72 -13.06
CA TYR A 56 8.54 5.13 -12.87
C TYR A 56 8.45 5.91 -14.19
N LYS A 57 8.99 5.40 -15.30
CA LYS A 57 8.82 6.02 -16.62
C LYS A 57 7.54 5.58 -17.32
N ASN A 58 6.88 4.53 -16.81
CA ASN A 58 5.69 3.98 -17.42
C ASN A 58 4.45 4.79 -16.96
N PRO A 59 3.71 5.46 -17.85
CA PRO A 59 2.50 6.18 -17.48
C PRO A 59 1.44 5.26 -16.84
N ALA A 60 1.44 3.97 -17.19
CA ALA A 60 0.56 2.98 -16.58
C ALA A 60 0.81 2.82 -15.07
N PHE A 61 2.05 3.05 -14.59
CA PHE A 61 2.38 3.03 -13.17
C PHE A 61 1.62 4.09 -12.39
N TYR A 62 1.62 5.33 -12.87
CA TYR A 62 0.94 6.42 -12.20
C TYR A 62 -0.58 6.23 -12.18
N THR A 63 -1.14 5.69 -13.26
CA THR A 63 -2.58 5.36 -13.28
C THR A 63 -2.91 4.25 -12.30
N THR A 64 -2.16 3.14 -12.29
CA THR A 64 -2.40 2.02 -11.36
C THR A 64 -2.21 2.47 -9.91
N PHE A 65 -1.11 3.20 -9.62
CA PHE A 65 -0.85 3.76 -8.30
C PHE A 65 -1.97 4.69 -7.86
N GLY A 66 -2.40 5.62 -8.72
CA GLY A 66 -3.48 6.56 -8.40
C GLY A 66 -4.79 5.84 -8.06
N TYR A 67 -5.20 4.87 -8.87
CA TYR A 67 -6.42 4.10 -8.62
C TYR A 67 -6.33 3.26 -7.33
N THR A 68 -5.21 2.55 -7.12
CA THR A 68 -5.03 1.72 -5.92
C THR A 68 -4.92 2.58 -4.66
N ALA A 69 -4.22 3.71 -4.71
CA ALA A 69 -4.12 4.65 -3.61
C ALA A 69 -5.50 5.25 -3.25
N ALA A 70 -6.28 5.67 -4.24
CA ALA A 70 -7.62 6.19 -4.00
C ALA A 70 -8.54 5.14 -3.35
N LEU A 71 -8.49 3.89 -3.82
CA LEU A 71 -9.26 2.79 -3.23
C LEU A 71 -8.86 2.50 -1.79
N PHE A 72 -7.56 2.43 -1.49
CA PHE A 72 -7.08 2.13 -0.14
C PHE A 72 -7.37 3.28 0.83
N LEU A 73 -7.21 4.54 0.40
CA LEU A 73 -7.58 5.69 1.24
C LEU A 73 -9.08 5.75 1.50
N LEU A 74 -9.92 5.43 0.51
CA LEU A 74 -11.37 5.32 0.73
C LEU A 74 -11.70 4.21 1.74
N PHE A 75 -11.01 3.06 1.64
CA PHE A 75 -11.17 1.98 2.60
C PHE A 75 -10.75 2.40 4.01
N ASP A 76 -9.62 3.09 4.16
CA ASP A 76 -9.18 3.63 5.44
C ASP A 76 -10.21 4.61 6.01
N MET A 77 -10.75 5.52 5.19
CA MET A 77 -11.80 6.45 5.63
C MET A 77 -13.05 5.71 6.15
N ILE A 78 -13.45 4.63 5.48
CA ILE A 78 -14.58 3.80 5.92
C ILE A 78 -14.26 3.13 7.25
N MET A 79 -13.07 2.54 7.39
CA MET A 79 -12.67 1.84 8.62
C MET A 79 -12.53 2.79 9.82
N ILE A 80 -12.04 4.01 9.58
CA ILE A 80 -11.99 5.08 10.58
C ILE A 80 -13.40 5.49 10.99
N TRP A 81 -14.31 5.67 10.03
CA TRP A 81 -15.71 6.01 10.32
C TRP A 81 -16.43 4.93 11.13
N LEU A 82 -16.11 3.66 10.87
CA LEU A 82 -16.62 2.50 11.63
C LEU A 82 -15.98 2.34 13.02
N GLY A 83 -14.94 3.12 13.36
CA GLY A 83 -14.21 3.00 14.62
C GLY A 83 -13.47 1.66 14.77
N ALA A 84 -13.14 1.01 13.65
CA ALA A 84 -12.38 -0.24 13.64
C ALA A 84 -10.86 -0.02 13.84
N ILE A 85 -10.44 1.25 13.89
CA ILE A 85 -9.09 1.79 14.06
C ILE A 85 -9.22 3.01 14.97
#